data_AF-A0A565CTV6-F1
#
_entry.id   AF-A0A565CTV6-F1
#
_cell.length_a   1.000
_cell.length_b   1.000
_cell.length_c   1.000
_cell.angle_alpha   90.00
_cell.angle_beta   90.00
_cell.angle_gamma   90.00
#
_symmetry.space_group_name_H-M   'P 1'
#
loop_
_entity.id
_entity.type
_entity.pdbx_description
1 polymer ?
#
loop_
_entity_poly.entity_id
_entity_poly.type
_entity_poly.pdbx_seq_one_letter_code
_entity_poly.pdbx_strand_id
1 'polypeptide(L)'
;MDSDKPSYVVPELERVKKTSLLPIVRHGSGTKGEKIQLLTNHFRVNLDSANGHFFHYSVSITYEDGGPMEVKGIGRKILDKVQETYYNDLGSKYFAYDGEKTLFTVGALPCNKLDFSVVLEEMVSRRSDANMKRLKRPNQSKKFNVAISFAAKIPMQAIANALQGKETIHLQDAIRVLDVIFCQNAVRL
;
A
#
# COMPACT_ATOMS: atom_id res chain seq x y z
N MET A 1 15.63 -23.80 -63.08
CA MET A 1 16.69 -23.01 -62.42
C MET A 1 16.36 -21.59 -62.84
N ASP A 2 15.81 -20.72 -62.01
CA ASP A 2 16.02 -20.52 -60.58
C ASP A 2 14.71 -20.05 -59.91
N SER A 3 14.51 -20.44 -58.65
CA SER A 3 13.38 -20.00 -57.83
C SER A 3 13.89 -18.96 -56.84
N ASP A 4 13.46 -17.72 -56.99
CA ASP A 4 13.70 -16.64 -56.04
C ASP A 4 13.06 -16.96 -54.69
N LYS A 5 13.87 -16.98 -53.63
CA LYS A 5 13.43 -17.07 -52.24
C LYS A 5 13.65 -15.70 -51.59
N PRO A 6 12.63 -15.04 -51.04
CA PRO A 6 12.87 -13.79 -50.31
C PRO A 6 13.56 -14.10 -48.98
N SER A 7 14.65 -13.38 -48.71
CA SER A 7 15.38 -13.45 -47.44
C SER A 7 14.52 -12.86 -46.33
N TYR A 8 14.21 -13.65 -45.31
CA TYR A 8 13.65 -13.13 -44.07
C TYR A 8 14.72 -12.34 -43.32
N VAL A 9 14.63 -11.01 -43.36
CA VAL A 9 15.39 -10.13 -42.47
C VAL A 9 14.66 -10.10 -41.14
N VAL A 10 15.23 -10.72 -40.12
CA VAL A 10 14.78 -10.58 -38.73
C VAL A 10 15.19 -9.19 -38.25
N PRO A 11 14.27 -8.32 -37.80
CA PRO A 11 14.65 -7.02 -37.25
C PRO A 11 15.45 -7.23 -35.97
N GLU A 12 16.68 -6.72 -35.96
CA GLU A 12 17.50 -6.65 -34.76
C GLU A 12 16.79 -5.75 -33.75
N LEU A 13 16.43 -6.33 -32.60
CA LEU A 13 15.73 -5.64 -31.52
C LEU A 13 16.70 -4.61 -30.93
N GLU A 14 16.62 -3.36 -31.41
CA GLU A 14 17.42 -2.27 -30.84
C GLU A 14 17.16 -2.20 -29.34
N ARG A 15 18.22 -2.44 -28.56
CA ARG A 15 18.23 -2.21 -27.13
C ARG A 15 18.04 -0.72 -26.90
N VAL A 16 16.81 -0.32 -26.57
CA VAL A 16 16.48 1.03 -26.11
C VAL A 16 17.37 1.33 -24.90
N LYS A 17 18.44 2.08 -25.12
CA LYS A 17 19.28 2.62 -24.04
C LYS A 17 18.43 3.64 -23.28
N LYS A 18 17.82 3.22 -22.18
CA LYS A 18 17.27 4.18 -21.20
C LYS A 18 18.43 5.01 -20.67
N THR A 19 18.59 6.21 -21.19
CA THR A 19 19.46 7.24 -20.61
C THR A 19 18.86 7.65 -19.26
N SER A 20 19.36 7.07 -18.17
CA SER A 20 18.99 7.51 -16.82
C SER A 20 19.64 8.85 -16.53
N LEU A 21 18.91 9.94 -16.71
CA LEU A 21 19.31 11.23 -16.16
C LEU A 21 19.18 11.14 -14.63
N LEU A 22 20.31 11.17 -13.93
CA LEU A 22 20.34 11.20 -12.47
C LEU A 22 20.52 12.64 -11.98
N PRO A 23 19.88 13.04 -10.87
CA PRO A 23 20.17 14.30 -10.22
C PRO A 23 21.66 14.43 -9.88
N ILE A 24 22.23 15.63 -10.04
CA ILE A 24 23.63 15.90 -9.68
C ILE A 24 23.79 15.77 -8.16
N VAL A 25 24.80 15.02 -7.73
CA VAL A 25 25.16 14.85 -6.33
C VAL A 25 25.58 16.19 -5.72
N ARG A 26 25.10 16.50 -4.51
CA ARG A 26 25.48 17.71 -3.78
C ARG A 26 26.99 17.74 -3.52
N HIS A 27 27.69 18.76 -4.02
CA HIS A 27 29.15 18.94 -3.87
C HIS A 27 29.61 19.45 -2.48
N GLY A 28 28.68 19.67 -1.54
CA GLY A 28 28.98 20.11 -0.18
C GLY A 28 27.87 20.95 0.45
N SER A 29 28.15 21.50 1.62
CA SER A 29 27.27 22.42 2.34
C SER A 29 27.76 23.86 2.22
N GLY A 30 26.83 24.83 2.26
CA GLY A 30 27.20 26.25 2.24
C GLY A 30 27.98 26.68 3.47
N THR A 31 28.95 27.60 3.30
CA THR A 31 29.88 28.02 4.37
C THR A 31 29.79 29.50 4.75
N LYS A 32 29.06 30.31 3.97
CA LYS A 32 28.93 31.76 4.22
C LYS A 32 27.79 32.05 5.20
N GLY A 33 27.98 33.05 6.05
CA GLY A 33 26.97 33.57 6.99
C GLY A 33 27.24 33.20 8.44
N GLU A 34 26.46 33.81 9.34
CA GLU A 34 26.50 33.51 10.78
C GLU A 34 25.65 32.26 11.08
N LYS A 35 26.12 31.41 11.98
CA LYS A 35 25.42 30.17 12.36
C LYS A 35 24.30 30.50 13.35
N ILE A 36 23.10 30.06 13.05
CA ILE A 36 21.93 30.19 13.94
C ILE A 36 21.37 28.80 14.28
N GLN A 37 20.80 28.67 15.47
CA GLN A 37 20.09 27.45 15.86
C GLN A 37 18.66 27.50 15.33
N LEU A 38 18.24 26.42 14.68
CA LEU A 38 16.90 26.29 14.10
C LEU A 38 16.19 25.08 14.70
N LEU A 39 14.89 25.25 14.92
CA LEU A 39 13.97 24.15 15.13
C LEU A 39 13.20 23.94 13.83
N THR A 40 12.89 22.68 13.51
CA THR A 40 12.09 22.34 12.33
C THR A 40 10.97 21.40 12.76
N ASN A 41 9.91 21.36 11.95
CA ASN A 41 8.83 20.39 12.06
C ASN A 41 9.19 19.01 11.45
N HIS A 42 10.47 18.63 11.50
CA HIS A 42 10.93 17.30 11.09
C HIS A 42 11.20 16.44 12.32
N PHE A 43 10.47 15.34 12.43
CA PHE A 43 10.63 14.38 13.52
C PHE A 43 11.48 13.20 13.06
N ARG A 44 12.50 12.85 13.86
CA ARG A 44 13.37 11.71 13.55
C ARG A 44 12.60 10.41 13.76
N VAL A 45 12.49 9.62 12.71
CA VAL A 45 11.97 8.25 12.74
C VAL A 45 13.13 7.27 12.83
N ASN A 46 13.08 6.34 13.78
CA ASN A 46 14.03 5.23 13.88
C ASN A 46 13.32 3.90 13.57
N LEU A 47 14.02 2.99 12.91
CA LEU A 47 13.58 1.62 12.65
C LEU A 47 14.45 0.68 13.48
N ASP A 48 13.83 -0.13 14.34
CA ASP A 48 14.56 -0.96 15.31
C ASP A 48 15.39 -2.08 14.66
N SER A 49 15.01 -2.54 13.46
CA SER A 49 15.77 -3.57 12.74
C SER A 49 15.86 -3.30 11.23
N ALA A 50 17.06 -2.92 10.77
CA ALA A 50 17.34 -2.74 9.34
C ALA A 50 17.35 -4.07 8.55
N ASN A 51 17.46 -5.21 9.24
CA ASN A 51 17.46 -6.55 8.64
C ASN A 51 16.04 -7.12 8.42
N GLY A 52 15.01 -6.35 8.81
CA GLY A 52 13.62 -6.70 8.60
C GLY A 52 13.18 -6.59 7.14
N HIS A 53 11.98 -7.09 6.88
CA HIS A 53 11.32 -6.92 5.59
C HIS A 53 9.87 -6.51 5.82
N PHE A 54 9.38 -5.60 4.98
CA PHE A 54 7.96 -5.38 4.81
C PHE A 54 7.42 -6.41 3.83
N PHE A 55 6.19 -6.85 4.06
CA PHE A 55 5.50 -7.77 3.17
C PHE A 55 4.34 -7.02 2.54
N HIS A 56 4.30 -7.04 1.20
CA HIS A 56 3.28 -6.40 0.39
C HIS A 56 2.27 -7.46 -0.05
N TYR A 57 0.99 -7.15 0.14
CA TYR A 57 -0.14 -7.95 -0.28
C TYR A 57 -1.08 -7.12 -1.15
N SER A 58 -1.69 -7.77 -2.12
CA SER A 58 -2.83 -7.23 -2.86
C SER A 58 -4.12 -7.60 -2.13
N VAL A 59 -5.02 -6.63 -2.03
CA VAL A 59 -6.36 -6.78 -1.47
C VAL A 59 -7.38 -6.68 -2.60
N SER A 60 -8.33 -7.61 -2.67
CA SER A 60 -9.53 -7.47 -3.48
C SER A 60 -10.77 -7.60 -2.58
N ILE A 61 -11.70 -6.67 -2.73
CA ILE A 61 -12.95 -6.68 -1.99
C ILE A 61 -14.08 -6.82 -3.01
N THR A 62 -14.96 -7.79 -2.79
CA THR A 62 -16.14 -8.02 -3.64
C THR A 62 -17.39 -8.13 -2.77
N TYR A 63 -18.54 -7.75 -3.32
CA TYR A 63 -19.82 -8.10 -2.70
C TYR A 63 -20.04 -9.61 -2.83
N GLU A 64 -20.73 -10.21 -1.87
CA GLU A 64 -21.19 -11.61 -1.99
C GLU A 64 -22.05 -11.80 -3.25
N ASP A 65 -22.83 -10.77 -3.63
CA ASP A 65 -23.67 -10.75 -4.83
C ASP A 65 -22.89 -10.61 -6.16
N GLY A 66 -21.56 -10.57 -6.12
CA GLY A 66 -20.68 -10.55 -7.31
C GLY A 66 -20.58 -9.20 -8.04
N GLY A 67 -21.30 -8.17 -7.58
CA GLY A 67 -21.24 -6.83 -8.16
C GLY A 67 -19.93 -6.07 -7.85
N PRO A 68 -19.50 -5.14 -8.71
CA PRO A 68 -18.36 -4.26 -8.45
C PRO A 68 -18.65 -3.28 -7.30
N MET A 69 -17.64 -3.01 -6.50
CA MET A 69 -17.75 -2.19 -5.29
C MET A 69 -17.70 -0.68 -5.60
N GLU A 70 -18.87 -0.05 -5.64
CA GLU A 70 -19.03 1.37 -6.03
C GLU A 70 -18.73 2.40 -4.90
N VAL A 71 -18.56 1.97 -3.64
CA VAL A 71 -18.43 2.91 -2.51
C VAL A 71 -16.96 3.15 -2.15
N LYS A 72 -16.42 4.28 -2.61
CA LYS A 72 -15.08 4.75 -2.19
C LYS A 72 -15.04 4.96 -0.68
N GLY A 73 -13.97 4.48 -0.02
CA GLY A 73 -13.69 4.73 1.39
C GLY A 73 -14.26 3.73 2.40
N ILE A 74 -15.17 2.83 2.02
CA ILE A 74 -15.65 1.78 2.95
C ILE A 74 -14.64 0.64 3.12
N GLY A 75 -13.68 0.48 2.18
CA GLY A 75 -12.64 -0.55 2.25
C GLY A 75 -11.84 -0.51 3.56
N ARG A 76 -11.50 0.67 4.09
CA ARG A 76 -10.81 0.79 5.39
C ARG A 76 -11.65 0.22 6.53
N LYS A 77 -12.96 0.49 6.55
CA LYS A 77 -13.89 -0.07 7.55
C LYS A 77 -14.01 -1.59 7.46
N ILE A 78 -14.03 -2.13 6.24
CA ILE A 78 -14.05 -3.58 6.01
C ILE A 78 -12.77 -4.20 6.58
N LEU A 79 -11.61 -3.63 6.25
CA LEU A 79 -10.33 -4.16 6.70
C LEU A 79 -10.12 -3.97 8.21
N ASP A 80 -10.59 -2.89 8.82
CA ASP A 80 -10.60 -2.75 10.27
C ASP A 80 -11.43 -3.88 10.92
N LYS A 81 -12.59 -4.25 10.33
CA LYS A 81 -13.36 -5.41 10.77
C LYS A 81 -12.65 -6.76 10.53
N VAL A 82 -11.89 -6.91 9.45
CA VAL A 82 -11.04 -8.09 9.24
C VAL A 82 -10.00 -8.18 10.36
N GLN A 83 -9.31 -7.08 10.67
CA GLN A 83 -8.29 -7.03 11.73
C GLN A 83 -8.89 -7.37 13.11
N GLU A 84 -10.09 -6.88 13.42
CA GLU A 84 -10.79 -7.16 14.68
C GLU A 84 -11.25 -8.62 14.77
N THR A 85 -11.86 -9.15 13.70
CA THR A 85 -12.51 -10.48 13.73
C THR A 85 -11.52 -11.62 13.57
N TYR A 86 -10.52 -11.43 12.71
CA TYR A 86 -9.59 -12.48 12.27
C TYR A 86 -8.15 -12.23 12.72
N TYR A 87 -7.96 -11.52 13.84
CA TYR A 87 -6.63 -11.17 14.37
C TYR A 87 -5.70 -12.38 14.50
N ASN A 88 -6.23 -13.51 14.98
CA ASN A 88 -5.46 -14.74 15.17
C ASN A 88 -5.12 -15.41 13.83
N ASP A 89 -6.03 -15.37 12.85
CA ASP A 89 -5.82 -15.96 11.52
C ASP A 89 -4.83 -15.14 10.69
N LEU A 90 -4.67 -13.85 11.01
CA LEU A 90 -3.59 -13.00 10.50
C LEU A 90 -2.24 -13.26 11.20
N GLY A 91 -2.19 -14.25 12.10
CA GLY A 91 -1.00 -14.59 12.86
C GLY A 91 -0.63 -13.53 13.89
N SER A 92 -1.64 -12.88 14.48
CA SER A 92 -1.50 -11.82 15.49
C SER A 92 -0.64 -10.64 15.03
N LYS A 93 -0.76 -10.29 13.74
CA LYS A 93 -0.06 -9.16 13.13
C LYS A 93 -1.01 -8.03 12.82
N TYR A 94 -0.50 -6.82 12.91
CA TYR A 94 -1.15 -5.63 12.39
C TYR A 94 -0.71 -5.36 10.95
N PHE A 95 -1.64 -4.83 10.16
CA PHE A 95 -1.36 -4.36 8.81
C PHE A 95 -1.72 -2.89 8.64
N ALA A 96 -1.15 -2.27 7.60
CA ALA A 96 -1.53 -0.97 7.09
C ALA A 96 -2.11 -1.12 5.68
N TYR A 97 -3.22 -0.44 5.39
CA TYR A 97 -3.94 -0.53 4.13
C TYR A 97 -4.03 0.85 3.49
N ASP A 98 -3.75 0.95 2.19
CA ASP A 98 -3.74 2.21 1.45
C ASP A 98 -5.15 2.79 1.22
N GLY A 99 -6.20 1.98 1.37
CA GLY A 99 -7.58 2.35 1.10
C GLY A 99 -8.13 1.82 -0.23
N GLU A 100 -7.28 1.21 -1.06
CA GLU A 100 -7.62 0.74 -2.40
C GLU A 100 -7.31 -0.74 -2.62
N LYS A 101 -6.02 -1.11 -2.72
CA LYS A 101 -5.63 -2.46 -3.16
C LYS A 101 -4.34 -2.98 -2.55
N THR A 102 -3.59 -2.15 -1.82
CA THR A 102 -2.30 -2.55 -1.26
C THR A 102 -2.34 -2.57 0.25
N LEU A 103 -1.78 -3.64 0.81
CA LEU A 103 -1.71 -3.89 2.24
C LEU A 103 -0.28 -4.28 2.61
N PHE A 104 0.21 -3.75 3.73
CA PHE A 104 1.56 -3.96 4.20
C PHE A 104 1.58 -4.50 5.63
N THR A 105 2.47 -5.45 5.89
CA THR A 105 2.72 -5.98 7.24
C THR A 105 4.21 -5.98 7.58
N VAL A 106 4.48 -5.92 8.89
CA VAL A 106 5.79 -6.26 9.44
C VAL A 106 5.79 -7.76 9.75
N GLY A 107 6.53 -8.54 8.96
CA GLY A 107 6.50 -10.01 9.01
C GLY A 107 5.44 -10.66 8.11
N ALA A 108 5.66 -11.92 7.74
CA ALA A 108 4.77 -12.66 6.85
C ALA A 108 3.45 -13.04 7.54
N LEU A 109 2.34 -12.97 6.80
CA LEU A 109 1.07 -13.57 7.21
C LEU A 109 1.19 -15.11 7.17
N PRO A 110 0.33 -15.85 7.89
CA PRO A 110 0.44 -17.31 7.95
C PRO A 110 0.34 -18.02 6.60
N CYS A 111 -0.42 -17.44 5.66
CA CYS A 111 -0.62 -17.96 4.31
C CYS A 111 -0.39 -16.88 3.26
N ASN A 112 0.00 -17.31 2.05
CA ASN A 112 0.15 -16.42 0.89
C ASN A 112 -1.19 -15.93 0.35
N LYS A 113 -2.28 -16.66 0.58
CA LYS A 113 -3.64 -16.26 0.21
C LYS A 113 -4.56 -16.49 1.39
N LEU A 114 -5.32 -15.46 1.75
CA LEU A 114 -6.28 -15.47 2.85
C LEU A 114 -7.58 -14.88 2.33
N ASP A 115 -8.68 -15.60 2.51
CA ASP A 115 -10.01 -15.18 2.11
C ASP A 115 -10.87 -15.04 3.36
N PHE A 116 -11.52 -13.88 3.52
CA PHE A 116 -12.35 -13.53 4.68
C PHE A 116 -13.74 -13.08 4.23
N SER A 117 -14.74 -13.31 5.07
CA SER A 117 -16.10 -12.80 4.85
C SER A 117 -16.47 -11.87 6.01
N VAL A 118 -16.79 -10.61 5.69
CA VAL A 118 -17.10 -9.57 6.67
C VAL A 118 -18.49 -9.02 6.42
N VAL A 119 -19.26 -8.86 7.50
CA VAL A 119 -20.56 -8.20 7.46
C VAL A 119 -20.42 -6.79 8.00
N LEU A 120 -20.78 -5.78 7.21
CA LEU A 120 -20.89 -4.40 7.69
C LEU A 120 -22.35 -4.01 7.82
N GLU A 121 -22.71 -3.48 8.99
CA GLU A 121 -23.97 -2.79 9.19
C GLU A 121 -23.87 -1.35 8.71
N GLU A 122 -24.75 -0.95 7.79
CA GLU A 122 -24.84 0.43 7.33
C GLU A 122 -25.49 1.29 8.42
N MET A 123 -24.67 2.00 9.20
CA MET A 123 -25.16 2.98 10.15
C MET A 123 -25.66 4.19 9.36
N VAL A 124 -26.96 4.22 9.06
CA VAL A 124 -27.61 5.38 8.43
C VAL A 124 -27.35 6.60 9.32
N SER A 125 -26.52 7.52 8.83
CA SER A 125 -26.26 8.79 9.50
C SER A 125 -27.60 9.46 9.81
N ARG A 126 -27.91 9.65 11.09
CA ARG A 126 -29.10 10.38 11.56
C ARG A 126 -28.93 11.88 11.35
N ARG A 127 -28.56 12.32 10.15
CA ARG A 127 -28.53 13.74 9.81
C ARG A 127 -29.44 13.98 8.62
N SER A 128 -30.52 14.70 8.90
CA SER A 128 -31.45 15.31 7.96
C SER A 128 -32.38 14.36 7.20
N ASP A 129 -33.53 14.04 7.81
CA ASP A 129 -34.76 14.57 7.22
C ASP A 129 -35.89 14.55 8.27
N ALA A 130 -36.25 15.73 8.75
CA ALA A 130 -37.38 15.95 9.62
C ALA A 130 -38.67 15.91 8.81
N ASN A 131 -39.02 14.75 8.23
CA ASN A 131 -40.37 14.40 7.77
C ASN A 131 -40.37 13.07 7.00
N MET A 132 -40.26 11.92 7.67
CA MET A 132 -40.89 10.70 7.15
C MET A 132 -41.35 9.81 8.30
N LYS A 133 -42.67 9.65 8.38
CA LYS A 133 -43.37 8.79 9.33
C LYS A 133 -42.89 7.35 9.19
N ARG A 134 -42.48 6.75 10.32
CA ARG A 134 -42.41 5.31 10.66
C ARG A 134 -42.50 4.34 9.47
N LEU A 135 -41.38 4.09 8.81
CA LEU A 135 -41.12 2.81 8.13
C LEU A 135 -39.82 2.27 8.71
N LYS A 136 -39.86 1.07 9.32
CA LYS A 136 -38.65 0.33 9.69
C LYS A 136 -37.86 0.12 8.40
N ARG A 137 -36.88 0.97 8.12
CA ARG A 137 -35.88 0.70 7.08
C ARG A 137 -35.15 -0.55 7.56
N PRO A 138 -35.15 -1.67 6.81
CA PRO A 138 -34.37 -2.83 7.23
C PRO A 138 -32.92 -2.37 7.36
N ASN A 139 -32.27 -2.69 8.48
CA ASN A 139 -30.82 -2.58 8.60
C ASN A 139 -30.25 -3.41 7.46
N GLN A 140 -29.80 -2.78 6.38
CA GLN A 140 -29.18 -3.47 5.27
C GLN A 140 -27.73 -3.74 5.69
N SER A 141 -27.52 -4.83 6.41
CA SER A 141 -26.18 -5.38 6.56
C SER A 141 -25.75 -5.94 5.22
N LYS A 142 -24.56 -5.55 4.76
CA LYS A 142 -23.97 -6.04 3.51
C LYS A 142 -22.80 -6.94 3.83
N LYS A 143 -22.72 -8.07 3.13
CA LYS A 143 -21.63 -9.03 3.24
C LYS A 143 -20.61 -8.80 2.14
N PHE A 144 -19.35 -8.84 2.54
CA PHE A 144 -18.20 -8.58 1.70
C PHE A 144 -17.22 -9.74 1.80
N ASN A 145 -16.69 -10.15 0.65
CA ASN A 145 -15.58 -11.08 0.59
C ASN A 145 -14.29 -10.29 0.38
N VAL A 146 -13.28 -10.58 1.19
CA VAL A 146 -11.98 -9.92 1.17
C VAL A 146 -10.92 -10.98 0.91
N ALA A 147 -10.23 -10.87 -0.22
CA ALA A 147 -9.07 -11.71 -0.52
C ALA A 147 -7.79 -10.90 -0.32
N ILE A 148 -6.87 -11.42 0.48
CA ILE A 148 -5.53 -10.88 0.70
C ILE A 148 -4.52 -11.86 0.11
N SER A 149 -3.74 -11.41 -0.87
CA SER A 149 -2.78 -12.24 -1.61
C SER A 149 -1.37 -11.65 -1.57
N PHE A 150 -0.37 -12.47 -1.25
CA PHE A 150 1.03 -12.05 -1.21
C PHE A 150 1.50 -11.58 -2.58
N ALA A 151 2.15 -10.41 -2.62
CA ALA A 151 2.63 -9.79 -3.84
C ALA A 151 4.16 -9.69 -3.86
N ALA A 152 4.78 -9.15 -2.82
CA ALA A 152 6.22 -8.92 -2.81
C ALA A 152 6.81 -8.79 -1.40
N LYS A 153 8.13 -8.97 -1.31
CA LYS A 153 8.93 -8.71 -0.12
C LYS A 153 9.79 -7.47 -0.35
N ILE A 154 9.73 -6.51 0.57
CA ILE A 154 10.43 -5.23 0.46
C ILE A 154 11.49 -5.15 1.59
N PRO A 155 12.79 -5.10 1.27
CA PRO A 155 13.83 -5.08 2.30
C PRO A 155 13.87 -3.72 3.00
N MET A 156 13.82 -3.70 4.34
CA MET A 156 13.96 -2.45 5.12
C MET A 156 15.35 -1.84 4.96
N GLN A 157 16.35 -2.68 4.65
CA GLN A 157 17.72 -2.24 4.38
C GLN A 157 17.82 -1.25 3.22
N ALA A 158 16.84 -1.23 2.30
CA ALA A 158 16.76 -0.21 1.25
C ALA A 158 16.73 1.21 1.84
N ILE A 159 16.04 1.40 2.97
CA ILE A 159 15.97 2.69 3.67
C ILE A 159 17.32 3.02 4.31
N ALA A 160 17.91 2.06 5.04
CA ALA A 160 19.19 2.26 5.70
C ALA A 160 20.32 2.60 4.71
N ASN A 161 20.35 1.90 3.58
CA ASN A 161 21.31 2.15 2.50
C ASN A 161 21.10 3.53 1.86
N ALA A 162 19.85 3.93 1.61
CA ALA A 162 19.55 5.24 1.06
C ALA A 162 19.97 6.38 2.00
N LEU A 163 19.78 6.22 3.32
CA LEU A 163 20.27 7.18 4.31
C LEU A 163 21.80 7.30 4.34
N GLN A 164 22.52 6.25 3.92
CA GLN A 164 23.98 6.26 3.73
C GLN A 164 24.41 6.80 2.36
N GLY A 165 23.47 7.23 1.51
CA GLY A 165 23.77 7.70 0.15
C GLY A 165 24.04 6.59 -0.86
N LYS A 166 23.69 5.33 -0.56
CA LYS A 166 23.79 4.22 -1.52
C LYS A 166 22.52 4.15 -2.37
N GLU A 167 22.66 3.96 -3.67
CA GLU A 167 21.52 3.71 -4.54
C GLU A 167 20.84 2.39 -4.18
N THR A 168 19.51 2.40 -4.12
CA THR A 168 18.73 1.18 -3.90
C THR A 168 17.50 1.15 -4.79
N ILE A 169 17.28 -0.01 -5.42
CA ILE A 169 16.17 -0.22 -6.36
C ILE A 169 14.82 -0.19 -5.63
N HIS A 170 14.79 -0.57 -4.35
CA HIS A 170 13.57 -0.72 -3.55
C HIS A 170 13.23 0.51 -2.67
N LEU A 171 13.93 1.63 -2.81
CA LEU A 171 13.72 2.80 -1.95
C LEU A 171 12.29 3.33 -2.05
N GLN A 172 11.77 3.45 -3.28
CA GLN A 172 10.42 3.99 -3.52
C GLN A 172 9.34 3.12 -2.89
N ASP A 173 9.46 1.80 -3.04
CA ASP A 173 8.54 0.86 -2.41
C ASP A 173 8.60 0.95 -0.89
N ALA A 174 9.81 1.04 -0.32
CA ALA A 174 9.99 1.14 1.13
C ALA A 174 9.45 2.47 1.71
N ILE A 175 9.63 3.59 1.00
CA ILE A 175 9.06 4.89 1.38
C ILE A 175 7.53 4.84 1.32
N ARG A 176 6.95 4.24 0.27
CA ARG A 176 5.49 4.08 0.17
C ARG A 176 4.93 3.26 1.34
N VAL A 177 5.63 2.22 1.78
CA VAL A 177 5.21 1.46 2.96
C VAL A 177 5.15 2.36 4.21
N LEU A 178 6.19 3.17 4.43
CA LEU A 178 6.22 4.10 5.57
C LEU A 178 5.07 5.12 5.50
N ASP A 179 4.84 5.71 4.32
CA ASP A 179 3.76 6.67 4.09
C ASP A 179 2.39 6.05 4.45
N VAL A 180 2.09 4.85 3.95
CA VAL A 180 0.83 4.15 4.22
C VAL A 180 0.68 3.83 5.72
N ILE A 181 1.74 3.38 6.38
CA ILE A 181 1.71 3.10 7.83
C ILE A 181 1.43 4.37 8.64
N PHE A 182 2.14 5.46 8.36
CA PHE A 182 1.95 6.72 9.08
C PHE A 182 0.57 7.33 8.83
N CYS A 183 0.10 7.31 7.58
CA CYS A 183 -1.24 7.78 7.23
C CYS A 183 -2.35 6.95 7.89
N GLN A 184 -2.22 5.62 7.93
CA GLN A 184 -3.20 4.76 8.60
C GLN A 184 -3.29 5.07 10.10
N ASN A 185 -2.16 5.32 10.75
CA ASN A 185 -2.13 5.67 12.17
C ASN A 185 -2.73 7.05 12.45
N ALA A 186 -2.53 8.03 11.56
CA ALA A 186 -3.11 9.37 11.70
C ALA A 186 -4.66 9.37 11.65
N VAL A 187 -5.28 8.40 10.97
CA VAL A 187 -6.75 8.26 10.89
C VAL A 187 -7.33 7.59 12.14
N ARG A 188 -6.50 6.91 12.94
CA ARG A 188 -6.90 6.21 14.16
C ARG A 188 -6.74 7.05 15.44
N LEU A 189 -6.10 8.21 15.34
CA LEU A 189 -5.96 9.22 16.40
C LEU A 189 -7.13 10.22 16.33
#